data_AF-A0A377TNV5-F1
#
_entry.id   AF-A0A377TNV5-F1
#
_cell.length_a   1.000
_cell.length_b   1.000
_cell.length_c   1.000
_cell.angle_alpha   90.00
_cell.angle_beta   90.00
_cell.angle_gamma   90.00
#
_symmetry.space_group_name_H-M   'P 1'
#
loop_
_entity.id
_entity.type
_entity.pdbx_description
1 polymer ?
#
loop_
_entity_poly.entity_id
_entity_poly.type
_entity_poly.pdbx_seq_one_letter_code
_entity_poly.pdbx_strand_id
1 'polypeptide(L)'
;MKNATFYLLDNDATVDGLSAVEQLVCDIAAERWRNGKRVLIACEDEQQAIRLDEALWSRPPESFVPHNLAGEGPRGGAPVEIAWPQKRNSSRGIFLSACG
;
A
#
# COMPACT_ATOMS: atom_id res chain seq x y z
N MET A 1 -22.84 3.13 1.71
CA MET A 1 -22.77 1.66 1.75
C MET A 1 -21.30 1.27 1.79
N LYS A 2 -20.90 0.23 2.55
CA LYS A 2 -19.50 -0.25 2.58
C LYS A 2 -19.34 -1.31 1.48
N ASN A 3 -18.25 -1.24 0.72
CA ASN A 3 -17.92 -2.18 -0.35
C ASN A 3 -16.61 -2.90 -0.02
N ALA A 4 -16.51 -4.17 -0.37
CA ALA A 4 -15.28 -4.96 -0.32
C ALA A 4 -15.10 -5.65 -1.68
N THR A 5 -13.86 -5.63 -2.18
CA THR A 5 -13.48 -6.28 -3.45
C THR A 5 -12.32 -7.19 -3.18
N PHE A 6 -12.46 -8.46 -3.56
CA PHE A 6 -11.40 -9.46 -3.48
C PHE A 6 -10.83 -9.68 -4.87
N TYR A 7 -9.51 -9.59 -4.97
CA TYR A 7 -8.78 -9.84 -6.20
C TYR A 7 -8.27 -11.28 -6.17
N LEU A 8 -8.49 -12.03 -7.25
CA LEU A 8 -7.99 -13.39 -7.40
C LEU A 8 -6.71 -13.34 -8.23
N LEU A 9 -5.63 -13.88 -7.68
CA LEU A 9 -4.36 -14.00 -8.39
C LEU A 9 -4.26 -15.42 -8.96
N ASP A 10 -3.74 -15.52 -10.18
CA ASP A 10 -3.52 -16.78 -10.90
C ASP A 10 -2.08 -17.30 -10.76
N ASN A 11 -1.26 -16.60 -9.99
CA ASN A 11 0.15 -16.91 -9.75
C ASN A 11 0.58 -16.50 -8.33
N ASP A 12 1.69 -17.08 -7.88
CA ASP A 12 2.37 -16.83 -6.60
C ASP A 12 3.82 -16.35 -6.82
N ALA A 13 4.10 -15.80 -8.02
CA ALA A 13 5.45 -15.43 -8.41
C ALA A 13 6.02 -14.34 -7.50
N THR A 14 7.26 -14.53 -7.05
CA THR A 14 8.01 -13.52 -6.30
C THR A 14 8.95 -12.79 -7.25
N VAL A 15 8.84 -11.46 -7.32
CA VAL A 15 9.67 -10.60 -8.16
C VAL A 15 10.27 -9.53 -7.28
N ASP A 16 11.60 -9.36 -7.34
CA ASP A 16 12.35 -8.38 -6.54
C ASP A 16 12.05 -8.45 -5.03
N GLY A 17 11.79 -9.68 -4.52
CA GLY A 17 11.48 -9.91 -3.11
C GLY A 17 10.04 -9.61 -2.69
N LEU A 18 9.16 -9.27 -3.64
CA LEU A 18 7.73 -9.03 -3.42
C LEU A 18 6.92 -10.25 -3.89
N SER A 19 6.02 -10.72 -3.03
CA SER A 19 4.98 -11.68 -3.40
C SER A 19 4.06 -11.10 -4.48
N ALA A 20 3.33 -11.97 -5.18
CA ALA A 20 2.34 -11.55 -6.18
C ALA A 20 1.27 -10.61 -5.57
N VAL A 21 0.91 -10.81 -4.29
CA VAL A 21 -0.01 -9.94 -3.55
C VAL A 21 0.59 -8.56 -3.33
N GLU A 22 1.85 -8.47 -2.86
CA GLU A 22 2.53 -7.20 -2.62
C GLU A 22 2.73 -6.40 -3.92
N GLN A 23 3.04 -7.09 -5.04
CA GLN A 23 3.10 -6.47 -6.37
C GLN A 23 1.74 -5.85 -6.75
N LEU A 24 0.65 -6.61 -6.59
CA LEU A 24 -0.70 -6.13 -6.88
C LEU A 24 -1.13 -4.98 -5.96
N VAL A 25 -0.76 -5.01 -4.69
CA VAL A 25 -1.03 -3.92 -3.73
C VAL A 25 -0.40 -2.61 -4.20
N CYS A 26 0.83 -2.64 -4.71
CA CYS A 26 1.48 -1.46 -5.27
C CYS A 26 0.71 -0.88 -6.45
N ASP A 27 0.23 -1.73 -7.35
CA ASP A 27 -0.54 -1.30 -8.53
C ASP A 27 -1.90 -0.70 -8.15
N ILE A 28 -2.62 -1.35 -7.23
CA ILE A 28 -3.91 -0.84 -6.74
C ILE A 28 -3.71 0.48 -6.00
N ALA A 29 -2.69 0.60 -5.14
CA ALA A 29 -2.42 1.84 -4.42
C ALA A 29 -2.16 3.00 -5.39
N ALA A 30 -1.33 2.77 -6.41
CA ALA A 30 -1.05 3.75 -7.47
C ALA A 30 -2.33 4.14 -8.24
N GLU A 31 -3.13 3.17 -8.68
CA GLU A 31 -4.38 3.40 -9.41
C GLU A 31 -5.38 4.20 -8.57
N ARG A 32 -5.60 3.82 -7.31
CA ARG A 32 -6.55 4.49 -6.42
C ARG A 32 -6.12 5.90 -6.09
N TRP A 33 -4.83 6.12 -5.83
CA TRP A 33 -4.30 7.46 -5.61
C TRP A 33 -4.46 8.36 -6.84
N ARG A 34 -4.14 7.87 -8.04
CA ARG A 34 -4.35 8.63 -9.31
C ARG A 34 -5.82 8.99 -9.54
N ASN A 35 -6.73 8.14 -9.06
CA ASN A 35 -8.18 8.41 -9.04
C ASN A 35 -8.62 9.33 -7.88
N GLY A 36 -7.69 10.07 -7.26
CA GLY A 36 -7.94 11.08 -6.24
C GLY A 36 -8.32 10.50 -4.87
N LYS A 37 -8.03 9.22 -4.60
CA LYS A 37 -8.33 8.58 -3.32
C LYS A 37 -7.14 8.64 -2.38
N ARG A 38 -7.43 8.78 -1.09
CA ARG A 38 -6.46 8.47 -0.03
C ARG A 38 -6.50 6.96 0.23
N VAL A 39 -5.32 6.36 0.35
CA VAL A 39 -5.14 4.91 0.49
C VAL A 39 -4.43 4.64 1.81
N LEU A 40 -4.91 3.63 2.52
CA LEU A 40 -4.23 3.02 3.65
C LEU A 40 -3.92 1.58 3.25
N ILE A 41 -2.63 1.26 3.17
CA ILE A 41 -2.14 -0.11 3.05
C ILE A 41 -1.93 -0.64 4.46
N ALA A 42 -2.62 -1.73 4.80
CA ALA A 42 -2.46 -2.41 6.07
C ALA A 42 -1.65 -3.69 5.86
N CYS A 43 -0.45 -3.65 6.42
CA CYS A 43 0.50 -4.74 6.43
C CYS A 43 0.30 -5.60 7.67
N GLU A 44 0.72 -6.86 7.56
CA GLU A 44 0.74 -7.82 8.66
C GLU A 44 1.81 -7.46 9.70
N ASP A 45 2.99 -7.05 9.24
CA ASP A 45 4.12 -6.66 10.07
C ASP A 45 4.89 -5.44 9.50
N GLU A 46 5.88 -4.99 10.27
CA GLU A 46 6.73 -3.85 9.90
C GLU A 46 7.62 -4.17 8.69
N GLN A 47 8.09 -5.42 8.56
CA GLN A 47 8.95 -5.83 7.47
C GLN A 47 8.21 -5.76 6.13
N GLN A 48 6.94 -6.16 6.08
CA GLN A 48 6.08 -6.00 4.92
C GLN A 48 5.84 -4.52 4.60
N ALA A 49 5.62 -3.68 5.61
CA ALA A 49 5.45 -2.24 5.40
C ALA A 49 6.69 -1.62 4.75
N ILE A 50 7.89 -1.96 5.22
CA ILE A 50 9.16 -1.48 4.66
C ILE A 50 9.33 -1.97 3.21
N ARG A 51 9.08 -3.25 2.93
CA ARG A 51 9.17 -3.78 1.55
C ARG A 51 8.26 -3.03 0.58
N LEU A 52 7.02 -2.73 1.01
CA LEU A 52 6.05 -2.01 0.19
C LEU A 52 6.40 -0.53 0.01
N ASP A 53 7.00 0.12 1.02
CA ASP A 53 7.52 1.48 0.91
C ASP A 53 8.66 1.54 -0.13
N GLU A 54 9.64 0.64 -0.04
CA GLU A 54 10.73 0.55 -1.02
C GLU A 54 10.21 0.24 -2.43
N ALA A 55 9.25 -0.68 -2.56
CA ALA A 55 8.65 -1.06 -3.83
C ALA A 55 7.89 0.08 -4.51
N LEU A 56 7.21 0.93 -3.74
CA LEU A 56 6.51 2.09 -4.31
C LEU A 56 7.48 3.16 -4.79
N TRP A 57 8.67 3.27 -4.16
CA TRP A 57 9.76 4.15 -4.63
C TRP A 57 10.48 3.62 -5.88
N SER A 58 10.60 2.31 -6.06
CA SER A 58 11.32 1.71 -7.20
C SER A 58 10.57 1.81 -8.53
N ARG A 59 9.30 2.25 -8.51
CA ARG A 59 8.50 2.47 -9.72
C ARG A 59 9.13 3.58 -10.58
N PRO A 60 8.97 3.51 -11.91
CA PRO A 60 9.46 4.57 -12.80
C PRO A 60 8.95 5.96 -12.39
N PRO A 61 9.74 7.04 -12.59
CA PRO A 61 9.37 8.38 -12.13
C PRO A 61 8.02 8.88 -12.67
N GLU A 62 7.66 8.51 -13.89
CA GLU A 62 6.35 8.80 -14.51
C GLU A 62 5.18 8.13 -13.77
N SER A 63 5.49 7.18 -12.90
CA SER A 63 4.55 6.43 -12.07
C SER A 63 4.66 6.75 -10.57
N PHE A 64 5.36 7.81 -10.18
CA PHE A 64 5.54 8.23 -8.79
C PHE A 64 4.25 8.18 -7.97
N VAL A 65 4.31 7.61 -6.76
CA VAL A 65 3.20 7.55 -5.80
C VAL A 65 3.66 8.23 -4.50
N PRO A 66 3.03 9.32 -4.04
CA PRO A 66 3.39 9.97 -2.79
C PRO A 66 2.90 9.13 -1.60
N HIS A 67 3.85 8.50 -0.92
CA HIS A 67 3.59 7.58 0.17
C HIS A 67 4.59 7.76 1.32
N ASN A 68 4.20 7.30 2.51
CA ASN A 68 5.07 7.18 3.67
C ASN A 68 4.59 6.05 4.58
N LEU A 69 5.51 5.50 5.36
CA LEU A 69 5.19 4.72 6.54
C LEU A 69 4.34 5.53 7.53
N ALA A 70 3.46 4.84 8.26
CA ALA A 70 2.61 5.47 9.26
C ALA A 70 3.45 6.22 10.31
N GLY A 71 3.01 7.43 10.66
CA GLY A 71 3.73 8.32 11.57
C GLY A 71 4.85 9.15 10.93
N GLU A 72 5.09 8.99 9.63
CA GLU A 72 5.98 9.84 8.84
C GLU A 72 5.20 10.77 7.90
N GLY A 73 5.94 11.60 7.15
CA GLY A 73 5.36 12.50 6.17
C GLY A 73 4.67 13.74 6.75
N PRO A 74 3.78 14.39 5.98
CA PRO A 74 3.15 15.66 6.37
C PRO A 74 2.12 15.48 7.49
N ARG A 75 1.73 16.60 8.12
CA ARG A 75 0.61 16.60 9.09
C ARG A 75 -0.66 16.07 8.42
N GLY A 76 -1.21 14.98 8.97
CA GLY A 76 -2.37 14.28 8.41
C GLY A 76 -2.04 13.08 7.52
N GLY A 77 -0.77 12.66 7.45
CA GLY A 77 -0.30 11.49 6.71
C GLY A 77 -0.16 11.73 5.21
N ALA A 78 0.62 10.88 4.54
CA ALA A 78 0.77 10.89 3.08
C ALA A 78 -0.52 10.47 2.37
N PRO A 79 -0.70 10.81 1.07
CA PRO A 79 -1.86 10.36 0.29
C PRO A 79 -2.04 8.84 0.28
N VAL A 80 -0.93 8.10 0.22
CA VAL A 80 -0.86 6.66 0.49
C VAL A 80 -0.09 6.46 1.79
N GLU A 81 -0.73 5.92 2.81
CA GLU A 81 -0.07 5.61 4.09
C GLU A 81 0.08 4.10 4.25
N ILE A 82 1.25 3.65 4.72
CA ILE A 82 1.57 2.23 4.91
C ILE A 82 1.69 1.95 6.41
N ALA A 83 0.81 1.12 6.95
CA ALA A 83 0.71 0.87 8.39
C ALA A 83 0.79 -0.62 8.72
N TRP A 84 1.19 -0.92 9.94
CA TRP A 84 1.23 -2.27 10.51
C TRP A 84 0.64 -2.23 11.94
N PRO A 85 0.37 -3.38 12.60
CA PRO A 85 -0.43 -3.43 13.83
C PRO A 85 0.05 -2.50 14.96
N GLN A 86 1.38 -2.36 15.11
CA GLN A 86 2.02 -1.55 16.14
C GLN A 86 2.01 -0.05 15.83
N LYS A 87 1.80 0.35 14.58
CA LYS A 87 1.89 1.74 14.12
C LYS A 87 0.65 2.13 13.32
N ARG A 88 -0.53 1.94 13.93
CA ARG A 88 -1.81 2.28 13.30
C ARG A 88 -2.19 3.74 13.55
N ASN A 89 -2.28 4.51 12.47
CA ASN A 89 -2.80 5.88 12.54
C ASN A 89 -4.33 5.91 12.36
N SER A 90 -4.98 7.01 12.73
CA SER A 90 -6.44 7.20 12.63
C SER A 90 -6.93 7.55 11.21
N SER A 91 -6.08 7.32 10.21
CA SER A 91 -6.26 7.74 8.82
C SER A 91 -7.49 7.06 8.19
N ARG A 92 -8.31 7.86 7.51
CA ARG A 92 -9.55 7.43 6.84
C ARG A 92 -9.26 7.32 5.33
N GLY A 93 -9.49 6.15 4.72
CA GLY A 93 -9.21 5.92 3.31
C GLY A 93 -9.67 4.54 2.80
N ILE A 94 -9.33 4.23 1.55
CA ILE A 94 -9.48 2.86 1.01
C ILE A 94 -8.49 1.97 1.75
N PHE A 95 -8.98 0.84 2.27
CA PHE A 95 -8.17 -0.14 2.98
C PHE A 95 -7.74 -1.24 2.00
N LEU A 96 -6.43 -1.40 1.85
CA LEU A 96 -5.84 -2.53 1.13
C LEU A 96 -5.21 -3.46 2.16
N SER A 97 -5.77 -4.66 2.31
CA SER A 97 -5.23 -5.71 3.17
C SER A 97 -4.24 -6.54 2.37
N ALA A 98 -2.99 -6.59 2.80
CA ALA A 98 -1.97 -7.47 2.22
C ALA A 98 -1.78 -8.77 3.03
N CYS A 99 -2.57 -8.99 4.07
CA CYS A 99 -2.53 -10.21 4.90
C CYS A 99 -3.05 -11.43 4.12
N GLY A 100 -2.23 -12.49 4.07
CA GLY A 100 -2.62 -13.84 3.66
C GLY A 100 -2.93 -14.73 4.85
#